data_AF-A0A0J7NAS8-F1
#
_entry.id   AF-A0A0J7NAS8-F1
#
_cell.length_a   1.000
_cell.length_b   1.000
_cell.length_c   1.000
_cell.angle_alpha   90.00
_cell.angle_beta   90.00
_cell.angle_gamma   90.00
#
_symmetry.space_group_name_H-M   'P 1'
#
loop_
_entity.id
_entity.type
_entity.pdbx_description
1 polymer ?
#
loop_
_entity_poly.entity_id
_entity_poly.type
_entity_poly.pdbx_seq_one_letter_code
_entity_poly.pdbx_strand_id
1 'polypeptide(L)'
;MKGSVLILRLISRDKQGVPRRYLSLTSLTTMAKSKFEYVKEFERDDNCLPNCWIVIRIDGRNFSRFCETHQFIKPNDVAALELMNRAAITVMEDFKEIILGFGQSDEYSFVFRKDTQLYKRRGTYVNNSAKFA
;
A
#
# COMPACT_ATOMS: atom_id res chain seq x y z
N MET A 1 -29.98 51.54 -77.82
CA MET A 1 -30.20 50.43 -78.79
C MET A 1 -30.01 49.12 -78.04
N LYS A 2 -31.03 48.24 -78.06
CA LYS A 2 -31.03 46.75 -77.90
C LYS A 2 -30.11 46.14 -76.81
N GLY A 3 -30.54 45.32 -75.85
CA GLY A 3 -31.78 44.59 -75.64
C GLY A 3 -31.68 43.73 -74.37
N SER A 4 -32.85 43.38 -73.83
CA SER A 4 -33.15 42.59 -72.61
C SER A 4 -32.75 41.11 -72.69
N VAL A 5 -32.58 40.44 -71.54
CA VAL A 5 -33.23 39.18 -71.08
C VAL A 5 -32.88 38.99 -69.58
N LEU A 6 -33.79 39.31 -68.64
CA LEU A 6 -34.60 38.39 -67.80
C LEU A 6 -33.86 37.24 -67.08
N ILE A 7 -33.95 37.17 -65.73
CA ILE A 7 -34.54 36.04 -64.97
C ILE A 7 -34.67 36.38 -63.46
N LEU A 8 -35.94 36.51 -63.06
CA LEU A 8 -36.67 36.16 -61.84
C LEU A 8 -36.00 36.10 -60.44
N ARG A 9 -36.54 36.93 -59.53
CA ARG A 9 -36.56 36.79 -58.06
C ARG A 9 -37.15 35.44 -57.61
N LEU A 10 -36.78 34.95 -56.42
CA LEU A 10 -37.73 34.33 -55.46
C LEU A 10 -37.12 34.14 -54.04
N ILE A 11 -37.58 34.98 -53.11
CA ILE A 11 -38.00 34.72 -51.71
C ILE A 11 -37.15 33.75 -50.86
N SER A 12 -36.40 34.33 -49.91
CA SER A 12 -35.82 33.61 -48.77
C SER A 12 -36.92 33.32 -47.72
N ARG A 13 -37.17 32.03 -47.45
CA ARG A 13 -38.13 31.56 -46.45
C ARG A 13 -37.42 31.25 -45.14
N ASP A 14 -37.92 31.87 -44.08
CA ASP A 14 -37.64 31.57 -42.67
C ASP A 14 -37.90 30.08 -42.34
N LYS A 15 -36.98 29.44 -41.63
CA LYS A 15 -37.17 28.12 -40.99
C LYS A 15 -36.64 28.18 -39.57
N GLN A 16 -37.57 28.41 -38.65
CA GLN A 16 -37.38 28.27 -37.22
C GLN A 16 -36.88 26.85 -36.87
N GLY A 17 -35.71 26.77 -36.22
CA GLY A 17 -35.13 25.55 -35.69
C GLY A 17 -35.67 25.25 -34.29
N VAL A 18 -36.26 24.08 -34.11
CA VAL A 18 -36.74 23.55 -32.82
C VAL A 18 -35.55 23.27 -31.90
N PRO A 19 -35.53 23.73 -30.63
CA PRO A 19 -34.46 23.37 -29.71
C PRO A 19 -34.58 21.90 -29.32
N ARG A 20 -33.57 21.09 -29.67
CA ARG A 20 -33.43 19.73 -29.14
C ARG A 20 -33.18 19.81 -27.64
N ARG A 21 -34.16 19.36 -26.84
CA ARG A 21 -33.96 19.09 -25.41
C ARG A 21 -32.88 18.02 -25.27
N TYR A 22 -31.69 18.42 -24.84
CA TYR A 22 -30.70 17.50 -24.30
C TYR A 22 -31.24 17.01 -22.96
N LEU A 23 -31.91 15.85 -22.96
CA LEU A 23 -32.15 15.11 -21.73
C LEU A 23 -30.77 14.71 -21.22
N SER A 24 -30.26 15.47 -20.24
CA SER A 24 -29.10 15.11 -19.44
C SER A 24 -29.41 13.82 -18.71
N LEU A 25 -29.15 12.69 -19.37
CA LEU A 25 -28.93 11.39 -18.75
C LEU A 25 -27.58 11.46 -18.02
N THR A 26 -27.49 12.28 -16.99
CA THR A 26 -26.66 11.95 -15.82
C THR A 26 -27.36 10.78 -15.14
N SER A 27 -27.32 9.63 -15.80
CA SER A 27 -27.43 8.34 -15.14
C SER A 27 -26.50 8.42 -13.94
N LEU A 28 -27.06 8.20 -12.75
CA LEU A 28 -26.32 7.99 -11.52
C LEU A 28 -25.47 6.73 -11.73
N THR A 29 -24.35 6.85 -12.44
CA THR A 29 -23.35 5.79 -12.54
C THR A 29 -22.67 5.75 -11.19
N THR A 30 -23.29 5.04 -10.25
CA THR A 30 -22.68 4.66 -8.99
C THR A 30 -21.35 4.01 -9.30
N MET A 31 -20.25 4.62 -8.84
CA MET A 31 -18.89 4.16 -9.09
C MET A 31 -18.77 2.68 -8.76
N ALA A 32 -18.21 1.88 -9.68
CA ALA A 32 -17.98 0.47 -9.44
C ALA A 32 -17.11 0.28 -8.17
N LYS A 33 -17.48 -0.67 -7.32
CA LYS A 33 -16.92 -0.97 -5.98
C LYS A 33 -17.39 -0.10 -4.79
N SER A 34 -18.21 0.94 -4.98
CA SER A 34 -18.72 1.72 -3.83
C SER A 34 -19.62 0.92 -2.87
N LYS A 35 -20.34 -0.11 -3.38
CA LYS A 35 -21.22 -0.98 -2.59
C LYS A 35 -20.52 -1.64 -1.39
N PHE A 36 -19.22 -1.87 -1.47
CA PHE A 36 -18.45 -2.56 -0.43
C PHE A 36 -17.41 -1.65 0.24
N GLU A 37 -17.41 -0.35 -0.03
CA GLU A 37 -16.40 0.56 0.52
C GLU A 37 -16.45 0.68 2.04
N TYR A 38 -17.65 0.55 2.63
CA TYR A 38 -17.89 0.57 4.07
C TYR A 38 -17.06 -0.47 4.85
N VAL A 39 -16.55 -1.52 4.19
CA VAL A 39 -15.71 -2.54 4.86
C VAL A 39 -14.38 -1.96 5.35
N LYS A 40 -13.89 -0.86 4.75
CA LYS A 40 -12.67 -0.18 5.17
C LYS A 40 -12.81 0.50 6.54
N GLU A 41 -14.02 0.87 6.93
CA GLU A 41 -14.29 1.51 8.23
C GLU A 41 -14.09 0.54 9.41
N PHE A 42 -14.04 -0.77 9.14
CA PHE A 42 -13.72 -1.79 10.14
C PHE A 42 -12.21 -2.01 10.33
N GLU A 43 -11.35 -1.37 9.52
CA GLU A 43 -9.92 -1.35 9.78
C GLU A 43 -9.65 -0.59 11.07
N ARG A 44 -8.93 -1.22 12.00
CA ARG A 44 -8.47 -0.50 13.19
C ARG A 44 -7.31 0.39 12.84
N ASP A 45 -7.32 1.60 13.38
CA ASP A 45 -6.15 2.45 13.39
C ASP A 45 -5.18 1.96 14.47
N ASP A 46 -3.94 1.73 14.07
CA ASP A 46 -2.93 1.01 14.85
C ASP A 46 -1.60 1.78 14.90
N ASN A 47 -1.69 3.10 14.84
CA ASN A 47 -0.54 4.00 14.87
C ASN A 47 0.17 3.94 16.23
N CYS A 48 1.48 3.72 16.19
CA CYS A 48 2.33 3.82 17.37
C CYS A 48 2.51 5.29 17.79
N LEU A 49 2.51 5.55 19.09
CA LEU A 49 2.65 6.89 19.67
C LEU A 49 3.87 7.64 19.08
N PRO A 50 3.73 8.91 18.66
CA PRO A 50 4.85 9.69 18.15
C PRO A 50 5.97 9.84 19.18
N ASN A 51 7.22 10.00 18.72
CA ASN A 51 8.41 10.18 19.57
C ASN A 51 8.69 9.03 20.56
N CYS A 52 8.09 7.86 20.34
CA CYS A 52 8.41 6.63 21.09
C CYS A 52 9.22 5.67 20.22
N TRP A 53 10.13 4.95 20.87
CA TRP A 53 10.86 3.84 20.27
C TRP A 53 9.89 2.71 19.92
N ILE A 54 10.01 2.18 18.70
CA ILE A 54 9.27 1.00 18.29
C ILE A 54 10.25 -0.16 18.31
N VAL A 55 9.88 -1.23 19.03
CA VAL A 55 10.67 -2.46 19.08
C VAL A 55 9.85 -3.58 18.47
N ILE A 56 10.39 -4.20 17.42
CA ILE A 56 9.79 -5.37 16.79
C ILE A 56 10.62 -6.57 17.20
N ARG A 57 9.97 -7.54 17.85
CA ARG A 57 10.59 -8.83 18.16
C ARG A 57 10.04 -9.91 17.24
N ILE A 58 10.94 -10.64 16.61
CA ILE A 58 10.68 -11.80 15.77
C ILE A 58 11.15 -13.03 16.53
N ASP A 59 10.35 -14.08 16.50
CA ASP A 59 10.58 -15.33 17.23
C ASP A 59 10.34 -16.53 16.29
N GLY A 60 11.19 -17.54 16.41
CA GLY A 60 11.13 -18.75 15.61
C GLY A 60 9.92 -19.62 15.94
N ARG A 61 8.93 -19.68 15.05
CA ARG A 61 7.76 -20.55 15.26
C ARG A 61 8.16 -22.03 15.28
N ASN A 62 7.88 -22.72 16.39
CA ASN A 62 8.18 -24.14 16.60
C ASN A 62 9.69 -24.47 16.40
N PHE A 63 10.58 -23.60 16.87
CA PHE A 63 12.01 -23.72 16.63
C PHE A 63 12.63 -25.00 17.20
N SER A 64 12.07 -25.60 18.26
CA SER A 64 12.53 -26.89 18.79
C SER A 64 12.44 -28.01 17.75
N ARG A 65 11.30 -28.11 17.05
CA ARG A 65 11.09 -29.11 15.99
C ARG A 65 11.97 -28.81 14.78
N PHE A 66 12.19 -27.54 14.48
CA PHE A 66 13.11 -27.10 13.43
C PHE A 66 14.55 -27.55 13.74
N CYS A 67 15.02 -27.32 14.96
CA CYS A 67 16.33 -27.78 15.42
C CYS A 67 16.50 -29.30 15.29
N GLU A 68 15.48 -30.08 15.67
CA GLU A 68 15.52 -31.55 15.57
C GLU A 68 15.56 -32.02 14.11
N THR A 69 14.75 -31.41 13.25
CA THR A 69 14.67 -31.75 11.82
C THR A 69 15.97 -31.43 11.09
N HIS A 70 16.60 -30.31 11.44
CA HIS A 70 17.86 -29.84 10.84
C HIS A 70 19.11 -30.29 11.61
N GLN A 71 18.96 -31.13 12.64
CA GLN A 71 20.05 -31.75 13.41
C GLN A 71 21.03 -30.72 14.01
N PHE A 72 20.49 -29.67 14.62
CA PHE A 72 21.28 -28.58 15.20
C PHE A 72 22.20 -29.08 16.32
N ILE A 73 23.41 -28.52 16.35
CA ILE A 73 24.39 -28.80 17.40
C ILE A 73 23.92 -28.16 18.73
N LYS A 74 23.86 -28.95 19.79
CA LYS A 74 23.52 -28.48 21.14
C LYS A 74 24.79 -28.28 21.98
N PRO A 75 24.86 -27.27 22.87
CA PRO A 75 23.79 -26.34 23.23
C PRO A 75 23.55 -25.24 22.18
N ASN A 76 24.60 -24.81 21.46
CA ASN A 76 24.53 -23.72 20.49
C ASN A 76 25.10 -24.16 19.14
N ASP A 77 24.35 -23.91 18.08
CA ASP A 77 24.80 -24.13 16.70
C ASP A 77 25.28 -22.81 16.09
N VAL A 78 26.58 -22.72 15.80
CA VAL A 78 27.20 -21.50 15.29
C VAL A 78 26.68 -21.17 13.89
N ALA A 79 26.45 -22.17 13.03
CA ALA A 79 26.01 -21.93 11.66
C ALA A 79 24.58 -21.37 11.63
N ALA A 80 23.71 -21.87 12.50
CA ALA A 80 22.34 -21.35 12.64
C ALA A 80 22.32 -19.91 13.18
N LEU A 81 23.16 -19.61 14.18
CA LEU A 81 23.27 -18.26 14.72
C LEU A 81 23.85 -17.27 13.70
N GLU A 82 24.86 -17.68 12.94
CA GLU A 82 25.39 -16.88 11.83
C GLU A 82 24.34 -16.62 10.75
N LEU A 83 23.53 -17.62 10.41
CA LEU A 83 22.43 -17.46 9.46
C LEU A 83 21.44 -16.41 9.94
N MET A 84 21.03 -16.46 11.21
CA MET A 84 20.14 -15.44 11.78
C MET A 84 20.77 -14.06 11.80
N ASN A 85 22.06 -13.95 12.13
CA ASN A 85 22.77 -12.68 12.11
C ASN A 85 22.85 -12.10 10.70
N ARG A 86 23.12 -12.92 9.68
CA ARG A 86 23.12 -12.47 8.29
C ARG A 86 21.74 -11.99 7.85
N ALA A 87 20.69 -12.74 8.18
CA ALA A 87 19.31 -12.32 7.90
C ALA A 87 18.98 -10.98 8.56
N ALA A 88 19.34 -10.81 9.83
CA ALA A 88 19.13 -9.56 10.56
C ALA A 88 19.91 -8.38 9.96
N ILE A 89 21.14 -8.60 9.49
CA ILE A 89 21.93 -7.57 8.78
C ILE A 89 21.18 -7.13 7.51
N THR A 90 20.69 -8.07 6.70
CA THR A 90 19.90 -7.74 5.51
C THR A 90 18.67 -6.89 5.85
N VAL A 91 17.91 -7.25 6.89
CA VAL A 91 16.76 -6.47 7.36
C VAL A 91 17.18 -5.06 7.77
N MET A 92 18.31 -4.91 8.46
CA MET A 92 18.84 -3.60 8.85
C MET A 92 19.32 -2.76 7.66
N GLU A 93 19.83 -3.39 6.60
CA GLU A 93 20.23 -2.72 5.36
C GLU A 93 19.02 -2.21 4.58
N ASP A 94 17.94 -3.00 4.52
CA ASP A 94 16.69 -2.63 3.87
C ASP A 94 15.95 -1.52 4.64
N PHE A 95 15.92 -1.60 5.97
CA PHE A 95 15.28 -0.61 6.84
C PHE A 95 16.30 0.27 7.55
N LYS A 96 16.70 1.36 6.88
CA LYS A 96 17.64 2.37 7.40
C LYS A 96 17.20 3.10 8.68
N GLU A 97 15.95 2.94 9.08
CA GLU A 97 15.39 3.54 10.29
C GLU A 97 15.61 2.68 11.55
N ILE A 98 16.11 1.46 11.39
CA ILE A 98 16.55 0.60 12.50
C ILE A 98 17.93 1.06 12.97
N ILE A 99 18.07 1.28 14.29
CA ILE A 99 19.34 1.72 14.91
C ILE A 99 20.09 0.58 15.58
N LEU A 100 19.37 -0.45 16.00
CA LEU A 100 19.90 -1.54 16.82
C LEU A 100 19.12 -2.81 16.52
N GLY A 101 19.86 -3.86 16.22
CA GLY A 101 19.39 -5.23 16.21
C GLY A 101 20.02 -6.00 17.37
N PHE A 102 19.24 -6.76 18.12
CA PHE A 102 19.72 -7.66 19.16
C PHE A 102 19.10 -9.04 18.97
N GLY A 103 19.95 -10.06 18.79
CA GLY A 103 19.51 -11.44 18.62
C GLY A 103 20.03 -12.36 19.73
N GLN A 104 19.20 -13.30 20.15
CA GLN A 104 19.57 -14.37 21.09
C GLN A 104 18.82 -15.65 20.71
N SER A 105 19.52 -16.79 20.66
CA SER A 105 18.94 -18.10 20.37
C SER A 105 18.19 -18.12 19.03
N ASP A 106 16.87 -17.97 19.06
CA ASP A 106 15.92 -18.05 17.96
C ASP A 106 15.03 -16.80 17.84
N GLU A 107 15.34 -15.75 18.61
CA GLU A 107 14.68 -14.46 18.56
C GLU A 107 15.61 -13.33 18.11
N TYR A 108 15.01 -12.32 17.46
CA TYR A 108 15.68 -11.08 17.08
C TYR A 108 14.78 -9.87 17.36
N SER A 109 15.36 -8.84 17.96
CA SER A 109 14.70 -7.58 18.30
C SER A 109 15.29 -6.43 17.48
N PHE A 110 14.45 -5.70 16.77
CA PHE A 110 14.83 -4.53 15.98
C PHE A 110 14.23 -3.27 16.58
N VAL A 111 15.10 -2.29 16.87
CA VAL A 111 14.71 -1.00 17.45
C VAL A 111 14.72 0.06 16.36
N PHE A 112 13.56 0.65 16.12
CA PHE A 112 13.41 1.77 15.19
C PHE A 112 13.58 3.09 15.93
N ARG A 113 14.13 4.09 15.23
CA ARG A 113 14.26 5.44 15.78
C ARG A 113 12.91 5.98 16.23
N LYS A 114 12.89 6.73 17.33
CA LYS A 114 11.67 7.34 17.85
C LYS A 114 10.97 8.30 16.89
N ASP A 115 11.72 8.91 15.97
CA ASP A 115 11.25 9.86 14.95
C ASP A 115 10.83 9.19 13.62
N THR A 116 10.86 7.85 13.55
CA THR A 116 10.42 7.08 12.37
C THR A 116 9.03 7.49 11.88
N GLN A 117 8.89 7.67 10.57
CA GLN A 117 7.62 7.89 9.89
C GLN A 117 7.26 6.72 8.96
N LEU A 118 8.01 5.62 9.04
CA LEU A 118 7.82 4.42 8.23
C LEU A 118 6.37 3.92 8.36
N TYR A 119 5.70 3.73 7.22
CA TYR A 119 4.28 3.35 7.13
C TYR A 119 3.32 4.17 8.00
N LYS A 120 3.58 5.48 8.19
CA LYS A 120 2.82 6.34 9.10
C LYS A 120 2.78 5.82 10.54
N ARG A 121 3.77 5.01 10.93
CA ARG A 121 3.87 4.33 12.23
C ARG A 121 2.74 3.34 12.49
N ARG A 122 2.06 2.83 11.45
CA ARG A 122 1.06 1.76 11.58
C ARG A 122 1.73 0.46 12.01
N GLY A 123 1.44 -0.01 13.22
CA GLY A 123 2.11 -1.14 13.84
C GLY A 123 2.01 -2.44 13.03
N THR A 124 0.88 -2.71 12.38
CA THR A 124 0.63 -3.88 11.54
C THR A 124 1.53 -3.90 10.32
N TYR A 125 1.66 -2.77 9.62
CA TYR A 125 2.50 -2.67 8.43
C TYR A 125 3.97 -2.78 8.80
N VAL A 126 4.39 -2.06 9.85
CA VAL A 126 5.76 -2.10 10.37
C VAL A 126 6.13 -3.52 10.81
N ASN A 127 5.27 -4.18 11.60
CA ASN A 127 5.47 -5.56 12.07
C ASN A 127 5.51 -6.58 10.91
N ASN A 128 4.58 -6.48 9.96
CA ASN A 128 4.56 -7.39 8.82
C ASN A 128 5.77 -7.18 7.91
N SER A 129 6.15 -5.93 7.65
CA SER A 129 7.29 -5.62 6.80
C SER A 129 8.61 -6.19 7.35
N ALA A 130 8.83 -6.10 8.67
CA ALA A 130 10.02 -6.66 9.31
C ALA A 130 10.02 -8.21 9.35
N LYS A 131 8.85 -8.85 9.27
CA LYS A 131 8.74 -10.32 9.21
C LYS A 131 8.99 -10.92 7.83
N PHE A 132 8.86 -10.12 6.76
CA PHE A 132 8.93 -10.58 5.37
C PHE A 132 10.11 -9.99 4.59
N ALA A 133 10.91 -9.13 5.21
CA ALA A 133 12.22 -8.72 4.70
C ALA A 133 13.26 -9.80 5.02
#